data_AF-A0AAV7Y6S5-F1
#
_entry.id   AF-A0AAV7Y6S5-F1
#
_cell.length_a   1.000
_cell.length_b   1.000
_cell.length_c   1.000
_cell.angle_alpha   90.00
_cell.angle_beta   90.00
_cell.angle_gamma   90.00
#
_symmetry.space_group_name_H-M   'P 1'
#
loop_
_entity.id
_entity.type
_entity.pdbx_description
1 polymer ?
#
loop_
_entity_poly.entity_id
_entity_poly.type
_entity_poly.pdbx_seq_one_letter_code
_entity_poly.pdbx_strand_id
1 'polypeptide(L)'
;MTEYSLKLKQRKKNFKKKTNREDSIQKRTKTLFTNSSNKREQLLLQKRKTWLQNKILVNEQNFSVFEIQKLVQEIFEGNQNQKINSLKMIKTLCLKIKPPYKQLFSNGIDIALSFILKNSQHEYILIEALYVLNHLTIGNIEQTELLYQSNIIEVLIQLISNNKNPEIIKSSLLCLGNILSDSTKYCKDFLKKKYLNIVMKLFFTNISMEIIQAGVWVLLNICPIIPESNKFDITSLLRIFNVLLGSSNEKIFKDSCFGIKKLARSSKIVNYLFEEGTISTILSTVKGQTLSSQMRHYLLLALGQIIKIASFDQLLLLMKLQIFQNLHHLFLFHFDSIFGEALIKIMVLFCKRGNIFIQTILHSELITILFVKLKEKKTILDYGMKLQLIKLFNFWYSKTDLINALLLSKQGAIFFLSQSLLKNDEIDLLLPTLICVLKIIKYKNQQLNNLLENNGIFQLVEKNIQHPNNDIQTIAINIINKWKKVEKNFEKTNEIELETLDYF
;
A
#
# COMPACT_ATOMS: atom_id res chain seq x y z
N MET A 1 37.38 -17.98 -41.57
CA MET A 1 36.04 -17.43 -41.28
C MET A 1 35.48 -17.89 -39.91
N THR A 2 36.30 -18.21 -38.90
CA THR A 2 35.82 -19.06 -37.78
C THR A 2 36.34 -18.78 -36.36
N GLU A 3 37.09 -17.71 -36.09
CA GLU A 3 37.37 -17.30 -34.68
C GLU A 3 36.89 -15.89 -34.36
N TYR A 4 36.96 -14.98 -35.33
CA TYR A 4 36.51 -13.60 -35.17
C TYR A 4 34.98 -13.48 -35.06
N SER A 5 34.25 -14.32 -35.78
CA SER A 5 32.77 -14.41 -35.75
C SER A 5 32.24 -15.01 -34.44
N LEU A 6 32.98 -15.92 -33.82
CA LEU A 6 32.68 -16.51 -32.52
C LEU A 6 32.93 -15.52 -31.37
N LYS A 7 34.03 -14.75 -31.42
CA LYS A 7 34.30 -13.65 -30.48
C LYS A 7 33.27 -12.51 -30.58
N LEU A 8 32.76 -12.20 -31.78
CA LEU A 8 31.66 -11.24 -31.97
C LEU A 8 30.30 -11.76 -31.48
N LYS A 9 30.00 -13.06 -31.63
CA LYS A 9 28.79 -13.70 -31.08
C LYS A 9 28.85 -13.81 -29.54
N GLN A 10 30.00 -14.08 -28.95
CA GLN A 10 30.21 -14.04 -27.49
C GLN A 10 30.15 -12.62 -26.94
N ARG A 11 30.71 -11.61 -27.63
CA ARG A 11 30.54 -10.20 -27.25
C ARG A 11 29.09 -9.73 -27.36
N LYS A 12 28.33 -10.16 -28.38
CA LYS A 12 26.88 -9.90 -28.48
C LYS A 12 26.05 -10.65 -27.42
N LYS A 13 26.43 -11.87 -27.02
CA LYS A 13 25.81 -12.61 -25.89
C LYS A 13 26.13 -11.98 -24.53
N ASN A 14 27.35 -11.46 -24.34
CA ASN A 14 27.74 -10.76 -23.11
C ASN A 14 27.17 -9.34 -23.02
N PHE A 15 26.89 -8.67 -24.15
CA PHE A 15 26.11 -7.43 -24.17
C PHE A 15 24.63 -7.65 -23.86
N LYS A 16 24.04 -8.79 -24.26
CA LYS A 16 22.66 -9.17 -23.89
C LYS A 16 22.52 -9.72 -22.45
N LYS A 17 23.63 -10.01 -21.76
CA LYS A 17 23.67 -10.41 -20.34
C LYS A 17 24.10 -9.28 -19.39
N LYS A 18 24.19 -8.02 -19.84
CA LYS A 18 24.07 -6.87 -18.93
C LYS A 18 22.62 -6.78 -18.51
N THR A 19 22.30 -7.52 -17.45
CA THR A 19 21.11 -7.37 -16.62
C THR A 19 20.56 -5.95 -16.70
N ASN A 20 19.32 -5.81 -17.20
CA ASN A 20 18.52 -4.60 -17.14
C ASN A 20 18.70 -3.96 -15.76
N ARG A 21 19.56 -2.93 -15.65
CA ARG A 21 19.78 -2.20 -14.40
C ARG A 21 18.45 -1.61 -13.92
N GLU A 22 17.59 -1.21 -14.85
CA GLU A 22 16.22 -0.78 -14.59
C GLU A 22 15.34 -1.90 -14.03
N ASP A 23 15.43 -3.14 -14.50
CA ASP A 23 14.69 -4.27 -13.89
C ASP A 23 15.24 -4.66 -12.52
N SER A 24 16.55 -4.52 -12.28
CA SER A 24 17.14 -4.79 -10.97
C SER A 24 16.78 -3.72 -9.92
N ILE A 25 16.70 -2.45 -10.34
CA ILE A 25 16.23 -1.32 -9.51
C ILE A 25 14.71 -1.39 -9.33
N GLN A 26 13.96 -1.76 -10.38
CA GLN A 26 12.52 -2.03 -10.26
C GLN A 26 12.22 -3.26 -9.41
N LYS A 27 13.04 -4.31 -9.45
CA LYS A 27 12.93 -5.46 -8.56
C LYS A 27 13.29 -5.09 -7.12
N ARG A 28 14.39 -4.35 -6.87
CA ARG A 28 14.76 -3.84 -5.53
C ARG A 28 13.70 -2.91 -4.94
N THR A 29 13.15 -1.99 -5.74
CA THR A 29 12.05 -1.14 -5.31
C THR A 29 10.75 -1.92 -5.13
N LYS A 30 10.40 -2.87 -6.01
CA LYS A 30 9.25 -3.78 -5.83
C LYS A 30 9.39 -4.63 -4.56
N THR A 31 10.56 -5.19 -4.26
CA THR A 31 10.82 -5.96 -3.02
C THR A 31 10.77 -5.08 -1.78
N LEU A 32 11.22 -3.82 -1.84
CA LEU A 32 11.10 -2.86 -0.74
C LEU A 32 9.63 -2.42 -0.51
N PHE A 33 8.83 -2.25 -1.58
CA PHE A 33 7.41 -1.89 -1.48
C PHE A 33 6.51 -3.04 -1.04
N THR A 34 6.81 -4.30 -1.40
CA THR A 34 6.11 -5.49 -0.86
C THR A 34 6.50 -5.75 0.58
N ASN A 35 7.77 -5.53 0.94
CA ASN A 35 8.24 -5.67 2.31
C ASN A 35 7.67 -4.58 3.23
N SER A 36 7.35 -3.38 2.73
CA SER A 36 6.73 -2.33 3.54
C SER A 36 5.22 -2.54 3.76
N SER A 37 4.49 -3.09 2.79
CA SER A 37 3.08 -3.49 3.00
C SER A 37 2.98 -4.67 3.96
N ASN A 38 3.84 -5.69 3.80
CA ASN A 38 3.88 -6.84 4.71
C ASN A 38 4.37 -6.45 6.11
N LYS A 39 5.37 -5.56 6.23
CA LYS A 39 5.79 -4.99 7.53
C LYS A 39 4.68 -4.18 8.19
N ARG A 40 3.91 -3.38 7.45
CA ARG A 40 2.82 -2.56 8.01
C ARG A 40 1.64 -3.41 8.49
N GLU A 41 1.37 -4.53 7.83
CA GLU A 41 0.39 -5.53 8.27
C GLU A 41 0.88 -6.32 9.49
N GLN A 42 2.14 -6.76 9.50
CA GLN A 42 2.78 -7.35 10.67
C GLN A 42 2.79 -6.37 11.86
N LEU A 43 3.00 -5.07 11.62
CA LEU A 43 2.94 -4.03 12.65
C LEU A 43 1.53 -3.81 13.20
N LEU A 44 0.46 -4.03 12.42
CA LEU A 44 -0.92 -3.94 12.90
C LEU A 44 -1.31 -5.17 13.74
N LEU A 45 -0.85 -6.36 13.34
CA LEU A 45 -0.94 -7.59 14.15
C LEU A 45 -0.12 -7.46 15.43
N GLN A 46 1.10 -6.93 15.35
CA GLN A 46 1.92 -6.60 16.52
C GLN A 46 1.25 -5.54 17.40
N LYS A 47 0.61 -4.51 16.84
CA LYS A 47 -0.16 -3.52 17.61
C LYS A 47 -1.39 -4.10 18.30
N ARG A 48 -2.04 -5.10 17.71
CA ARG A 48 -3.14 -5.85 18.38
C ARG A 48 -2.60 -6.80 19.46
N LYS A 49 -1.48 -7.49 19.18
CA LYS A 49 -0.73 -8.30 20.15
C LYS A 49 -0.34 -7.44 21.36
N THR A 50 0.25 -6.26 21.15
CA THR A 50 0.64 -5.34 22.21
C THR A 50 -0.56 -4.68 22.89
N TRP A 51 -1.65 -4.38 22.18
CA TRP A 51 -2.86 -3.82 22.81
C TRP A 51 -3.50 -4.78 23.81
N LEU A 52 -3.53 -6.09 23.52
CA LEU A 52 -4.02 -7.10 24.47
C LEU A 52 -3.03 -7.39 25.60
N GLN A 53 -1.73 -7.34 25.32
CA GLN A 53 -0.68 -7.47 26.35
C GLN A 53 -0.63 -6.26 27.30
N ASN A 54 -1.01 -5.06 26.85
CA ASN A 54 -0.97 -3.84 27.64
C ASN A 54 -2.16 -3.70 28.62
N LYS A 55 -3.11 -4.65 28.64
CA LYS A 55 -4.24 -4.64 29.60
C LYS A 55 -3.98 -5.62 30.75
N ILE A 56 -3.54 -5.05 31.87
CA ILE A 56 -3.45 -5.58 33.24
C ILE A 56 -2.32 -6.60 33.49
N LEU A 57 -1.25 -6.09 34.12
CA LEU A 57 -0.16 -6.86 34.75
C LEU A 57 -0.66 -7.48 36.07
N VAL A 58 -0.94 -8.78 36.06
CA VAL A 58 -1.24 -9.55 37.28
C VAL A 58 0.05 -10.24 37.77
N ASN A 59 0.32 -10.15 39.08
CA ASN A 59 1.49 -10.72 39.75
C ASN A 59 1.73 -12.21 39.44
N GLU A 60 3.00 -12.63 39.56
CA GLU A 60 3.51 -13.98 39.32
C GLU A 60 3.04 -15.01 40.39
N GLN A 61 1.75 -15.36 40.42
CA GLN A 61 1.35 -16.64 41.02
C GLN A 61 1.57 -17.76 40.01
N ASN A 62 2.49 -18.68 40.27
CA ASN A 62 2.72 -19.83 39.40
C ASN A 62 1.67 -20.90 39.69
N PHE A 63 0.83 -21.21 38.69
CA PHE A 63 -0.13 -22.32 38.79
C PHE A 63 0.61 -23.62 38.52
N SER A 64 0.34 -24.62 39.36
CA SER A 64 0.80 -25.99 39.14
C SER A 64 0.12 -26.61 37.92
N VAL A 65 0.78 -27.62 37.33
CA VAL A 65 0.21 -28.38 36.20
C VAL A 65 -1.14 -29.01 36.58
N PHE A 66 -1.26 -29.50 37.81
CA PHE A 66 -2.48 -30.10 38.34
C PHE A 66 -3.65 -29.11 38.42
N GLU A 67 -3.39 -27.87 38.85
CA GLU A 67 -4.42 -26.83 38.85
C GLU A 67 -4.89 -26.50 37.45
N ILE A 68 -3.98 -26.38 36.47
CA ILE A 68 -4.37 -26.14 35.07
C ILE A 68 -5.22 -27.30 34.52
N GLN A 69 -4.81 -28.54 34.78
CA GLN A 69 -5.56 -29.73 34.37
C GLN A 69 -6.97 -29.72 34.94
N LYS A 70 -7.12 -29.43 36.25
CA LYS A 70 -8.41 -29.31 36.92
C LYS A 70 -9.29 -28.22 36.28
N LEU A 71 -8.74 -27.03 36.02
CA LEU A 71 -9.48 -25.94 35.38
C LEU A 71 -10.00 -26.33 33.99
N VAL A 72 -9.18 -27.02 33.18
CA VAL A 72 -9.61 -27.47 31.85
C VAL A 72 -10.70 -28.54 31.94
N GLN A 73 -10.58 -29.49 32.89
CA GLN A 73 -11.61 -30.50 33.12
C GLN A 73 -12.94 -29.89 33.57
N GLU A 74 -12.90 -28.89 34.46
CA GLU A 74 -14.09 -28.15 34.90
C GLU A 74 -14.77 -27.39 33.74
N ILE A 75 -14.03 -26.91 32.75
CA ILE A 75 -14.61 -26.31 31.54
C ILE A 75 -15.36 -27.35 30.70
N PHE A 76 -14.87 -28.58 30.65
CA PHE A 76 -15.49 -29.66 29.88
C PHE A 76 -16.75 -30.20 30.58
N GLU A 77 -16.60 -30.65 31.83
CA GLU A 77 -17.60 -31.45 32.56
C GLU A 77 -18.28 -30.71 33.72
N GLY A 78 -17.73 -29.58 34.17
CA GLY A 78 -18.21 -28.89 35.36
C GLY A 78 -19.63 -28.34 35.23
N ASN A 79 -20.22 -28.02 36.38
CA ASN A 79 -21.46 -27.25 36.42
C ASN A 79 -21.25 -25.82 35.91
N GLN A 80 -22.33 -25.05 35.73
CA GLN A 80 -22.23 -23.69 35.16
C GLN A 80 -21.27 -22.78 35.95
N ASN A 81 -21.30 -22.81 37.28
CA ASN A 81 -20.44 -21.98 38.13
C ASN A 81 -18.96 -22.40 38.02
N GLN A 82 -18.67 -23.70 38.00
CA GLN A 82 -17.33 -24.22 37.80
C GLN A 82 -16.78 -23.82 36.43
N LYS A 83 -17.57 -23.96 35.37
CA LYS A 83 -17.21 -23.53 34.00
C LYS A 83 -16.84 -22.05 33.96
N ILE A 84 -17.69 -21.20 34.54
CA ILE A 84 -17.48 -19.76 34.60
C ILE A 84 -16.19 -19.41 35.37
N ASN A 85 -16.03 -19.98 36.56
CA ASN A 85 -14.87 -19.70 37.42
C ASN A 85 -13.57 -20.16 36.74
N SER A 86 -13.60 -21.34 36.12
CA SER A 86 -12.44 -21.88 35.40
C SER A 86 -12.09 -21.06 34.16
N LEU A 87 -13.07 -20.62 33.36
CA LEU A 87 -12.84 -19.72 32.23
C LEU A 87 -12.22 -18.38 32.67
N LYS A 88 -12.71 -17.78 33.75
CA LYS A 88 -12.15 -16.54 34.32
C LYS A 88 -10.70 -16.73 34.80
N MET A 89 -10.42 -17.86 35.43
CA MET A 89 -9.08 -18.18 35.91
C MET A 89 -8.11 -18.37 34.74
N ILE A 90 -8.49 -19.15 33.71
CA ILE A 90 -7.67 -19.32 32.50
C ILE A 90 -7.50 -18.00 31.75
N LYS A 91 -8.53 -17.17 31.65
CA LYS A 91 -8.42 -15.81 31.08
C LYS A 91 -7.35 -14.99 31.81
N THR A 92 -7.31 -15.07 33.15
CA THR A 92 -6.28 -14.41 33.96
C THR A 92 -4.89 -14.99 33.68
N LEU A 93 -4.76 -16.30 33.47
CA LEU A 93 -3.50 -16.93 33.06
C LEU A 93 -3.02 -16.44 31.69
N CYS A 94 -3.94 -16.24 30.73
CA CYS A 94 -3.64 -15.74 29.39
C CYS A 94 -3.14 -14.29 29.37
N LEU A 95 -3.37 -13.52 30.44
CA LEU A 95 -2.95 -12.12 30.56
C LEU A 95 -1.56 -11.93 31.21
N LYS A 96 -0.93 -13.01 31.71
CA LYS A 96 0.40 -12.94 32.32
C LYS A 96 1.48 -12.58 31.29
N ILE A 97 2.63 -12.09 31.76
CA ILE A 97 3.80 -11.77 30.91
C ILE A 97 4.26 -13.00 30.14
N LYS A 98 4.23 -14.18 30.79
CA LYS A 98 4.54 -15.48 30.19
C LYS A 98 3.35 -16.43 30.39
N PRO A 99 2.32 -16.37 29.54
CA PRO A 99 1.16 -17.25 29.66
C PRO A 99 1.57 -18.72 29.50
N PRO A 100 1.01 -19.65 30.29
CA PRO A 100 1.34 -21.07 30.23
C PRO A 100 0.64 -21.77 29.04
N TYR A 101 0.78 -21.23 27.82
CA TYR A 101 0.07 -21.73 26.64
C TYR A 101 0.38 -23.20 26.38
N LYS A 102 1.65 -23.62 26.50
CA LYS A 102 2.03 -25.02 26.29
C LYS A 102 1.27 -25.97 27.22
N GLN A 103 1.17 -25.62 28.50
CA GLN A 103 0.42 -26.41 29.49
C GLN A 103 -1.08 -26.39 29.23
N LEU A 104 -1.64 -25.25 28.81
CA LEU A 104 -3.06 -25.16 28.46
C LEU A 104 -3.41 -26.08 27.29
N PHE A 105 -2.63 -26.03 26.21
CA PHE A 105 -2.81 -26.89 25.04
C PHE A 105 -2.53 -28.37 25.35
N SER A 106 -1.51 -28.70 26.15
CA SER A 106 -1.25 -30.10 26.53
C SER A 106 -2.36 -30.72 27.37
N ASN A 107 -3.14 -29.88 28.08
CA ASN A 107 -4.31 -30.32 28.85
C ASN A 107 -5.62 -30.26 28.03
N GLY A 108 -5.56 -29.95 26.73
CA GLY A 108 -6.74 -29.99 25.84
C GLY A 108 -7.67 -28.78 25.95
N ILE A 109 -7.15 -27.59 26.27
CA ILE A 109 -7.98 -26.36 26.34
C ILE A 109 -8.74 -26.09 25.03
N ASP A 110 -8.14 -26.38 23.89
CA ASP A 110 -8.70 -26.18 22.56
C ASP A 110 -9.90 -27.10 22.29
N ILE A 111 -9.80 -28.35 22.74
CA ILE A 111 -10.90 -29.33 22.69
C ILE A 111 -12.02 -28.89 23.64
N ALA A 112 -11.68 -28.48 24.87
CA ALA A 112 -12.66 -28.03 25.85
C ALA A 112 -13.42 -26.77 25.39
N LEU A 113 -12.71 -25.80 24.80
CA LEU A 113 -13.32 -24.61 24.20
C LEU A 113 -14.18 -24.95 23.00
N SER A 114 -13.72 -25.83 22.10
CA SER A 114 -14.52 -26.28 20.96
C SER A 114 -15.83 -26.92 21.41
N PHE A 115 -15.76 -27.78 22.42
CA PHE A 115 -16.93 -28.44 23.01
C PHE A 115 -17.90 -27.44 23.67
N ILE A 116 -17.42 -26.55 24.53
CA ILE A 116 -18.31 -25.62 25.25
C ILE A 116 -18.94 -24.59 24.32
N LEU A 117 -18.19 -24.11 23.32
CA LEU A 117 -18.68 -23.15 22.34
C LEU A 117 -19.73 -23.76 21.42
N LYS A 118 -19.65 -25.07 21.14
CA LYS A 118 -20.62 -25.79 20.32
C LYS A 118 -21.90 -26.13 21.09
N ASN A 119 -21.79 -26.49 22.37
CA ASN A 119 -22.89 -27.11 23.12
C ASN A 119 -23.55 -26.22 24.18
N SER A 120 -22.90 -25.13 24.61
CA SER A 120 -23.49 -24.24 25.61
C SER A 120 -24.52 -23.30 24.99
N GLN A 121 -25.70 -23.19 25.63
CA GLN A 121 -26.69 -22.14 25.33
C GLN A 121 -26.55 -20.93 26.27
N HIS A 122 -25.66 -20.99 27.25
CA HIS A 122 -25.50 -19.95 28.26
C HIS A 122 -24.59 -18.85 27.72
N GLU A 123 -25.16 -17.68 27.38
CA GLU A 123 -24.44 -16.59 26.69
C GLU A 123 -23.18 -16.15 27.43
N TYR A 124 -23.25 -16.03 28.76
CA TYR A 124 -22.11 -15.63 29.57
C TYR A 124 -20.92 -16.61 29.49
N ILE A 125 -21.21 -17.91 29.44
CA ILE A 125 -20.18 -18.95 29.26
C ILE A 125 -19.55 -18.83 27.88
N LEU A 126 -20.36 -18.60 26.84
CA LEU A 126 -19.86 -18.41 25.47
C LEU A 126 -18.97 -17.17 25.36
N ILE A 127 -19.35 -16.06 25.99
CA ILE A 127 -18.57 -14.82 26.01
C ILE A 127 -17.22 -15.04 26.69
N GLU A 128 -17.19 -15.64 27.89
CA GLU A 128 -15.92 -15.91 28.58
C GLU A 128 -15.05 -16.94 27.82
N ALA A 129 -15.66 -17.97 27.21
CA ALA A 129 -14.95 -18.93 26.37
C ALA A 129 -14.34 -18.28 25.12
N LEU A 130 -15.09 -17.40 24.44
CA LEU A 130 -14.58 -16.62 23.31
C LEU A 130 -13.47 -15.65 23.73
N TYR A 131 -13.53 -15.11 24.95
CA TYR A 131 -12.47 -14.26 25.49
C TYR A 131 -11.17 -15.05 25.64
N VAL A 132 -11.23 -16.23 26.28
CA VAL A 132 -10.08 -17.15 26.40
C VAL A 132 -9.56 -17.51 25.01
N LEU A 133 -10.45 -17.93 24.11
CA LEU A 133 -10.09 -18.31 22.74
C LEU A 133 -9.38 -17.18 22.00
N ASN A 134 -9.85 -15.94 22.11
CA ASN A 134 -9.23 -14.79 21.46
C ASN A 134 -7.75 -14.65 21.87
N HIS A 135 -7.41 -14.86 23.14
CA HIS A 135 -6.01 -14.86 23.59
C HIS A 135 -5.21 -16.04 23.02
N LEU A 136 -5.80 -17.23 22.91
CA LEU A 136 -5.13 -18.39 22.32
C LEU A 136 -4.87 -18.21 20.81
N THR A 137 -5.76 -17.50 20.10
CA THR A 137 -5.60 -17.25 18.64
C THR A 137 -4.49 -16.25 18.29
N ILE A 138 -3.89 -15.58 19.27
CA ILE A 138 -2.91 -14.51 19.05
C ILE A 138 -1.46 -15.00 19.18
N GLY A 139 -1.29 -16.27 19.51
CA GLY A 139 0.00 -16.89 19.76
C GLY A 139 0.86 -17.15 18.51
N ASN A 140 1.55 -18.28 18.52
CA ASN A 140 2.39 -18.73 17.42
C ASN A 140 1.62 -19.68 16.48
N ILE A 141 2.23 -20.01 15.33
CA ILE A 141 1.60 -20.85 14.29
C ILE A 141 1.21 -22.24 14.83
N GLU A 142 1.98 -22.81 15.76
CA GLU A 142 1.70 -24.10 16.39
C GLU A 142 0.37 -24.09 17.16
N GLN A 143 0.11 -23.03 17.94
CA GLN A 143 -1.14 -22.86 18.66
C GLN A 143 -2.32 -22.74 17.71
N THR A 144 -2.17 -21.96 16.63
CA THR A 144 -3.23 -21.80 15.63
C THR A 144 -3.51 -23.11 14.87
N GLU A 145 -2.51 -23.98 14.66
CA GLU A 145 -2.70 -25.32 14.08
C GLU A 145 -3.48 -26.25 15.02
N LEU A 146 -3.20 -26.25 16.33
CA LEU A 146 -3.99 -27.02 17.30
C LEU A 146 -5.46 -26.57 17.31
N LEU A 147 -5.71 -25.25 17.34
CA LEU A 147 -7.07 -24.71 17.26
C LEU A 147 -7.79 -25.11 15.97
N TYR A 148 -7.08 -25.14 14.84
CA TYR A 148 -7.63 -25.61 13.57
C TYR A 148 -8.00 -27.10 13.63
N GLN A 149 -7.13 -27.95 14.18
CA GLN A 149 -7.37 -29.38 14.34
C GLN A 149 -8.57 -29.68 15.26
N SER A 150 -8.82 -28.83 16.25
CA SER A 150 -9.96 -28.91 17.17
C SER A 150 -11.28 -28.34 16.60
N ASN A 151 -11.38 -28.15 15.28
CA ASN A 151 -12.58 -27.68 14.56
C ASN A 151 -13.13 -26.31 15.00
N ILE A 152 -12.29 -25.46 15.62
CA ILE A 152 -12.72 -24.15 16.13
C ILE A 152 -13.31 -23.26 15.04
N ILE A 153 -12.77 -23.30 13.81
CA ILE A 153 -13.31 -22.48 12.70
C ILE A 153 -14.78 -22.81 12.42
N GLU A 154 -15.16 -24.09 12.43
CA GLU A 154 -16.54 -24.50 12.15
C GLU A 154 -17.48 -24.04 13.27
N VAL A 155 -17.04 -24.17 14.52
CA VAL A 155 -17.79 -23.71 15.70
C VAL A 155 -17.99 -22.19 15.67
N LEU A 156 -16.93 -21.42 15.36
CA LEU A 156 -17.03 -19.97 15.23
C LEU A 156 -18.02 -19.57 14.12
N ILE A 157 -18.02 -20.29 13.00
CA ILE A 157 -18.97 -20.05 11.90
C ILE A 157 -20.41 -20.37 12.31
N GLN A 158 -20.64 -21.44 13.07
CA GLN A 158 -21.96 -21.74 13.64
C GLN A 158 -22.42 -20.64 14.60
N LEU A 159 -21.52 -20.14 15.47
CA LEU A 159 -21.85 -19.05 16.38
C LEU A 159 -22.22 -17.77 15.62
N ILE A 160 -21.46 -17.41 14.57
CA ILE A 160 -21.74 -16.24 13.73
C ILE A 160 -23.08 -16.37 13.00
N SER A 161 -23.41 -17.57 12.52
CA SER A 161 -24.63 -17.81 11.73
C SER A 161 -25.89 -17.85 12.60
N ASN A 162 -25.81 -18.41 13.81
CA ASN A 162 -26.98 -18.84 14.57
C ASN A 162 -27.26 -18.03 15.84
N ASN A 163 -26.30 -17.26 16.35
CA ASN A 163 -26.53 -16.43 17.53
C ASN A 163 -27.14 -15.07 17.20
N LYS A 164 -27.83 -14.50 18.18
CA LYS A 164 -28.37 -13.13 18.14
C LYS A 164 -27.59 -12.15 19.02
N ASN A 165 -26.81 -12.66 19.97
CA ASN A 165 -26.04 -11.81 20.87
C ASN A 165 -24.87 -11.14 20.12
N PRO A 166 -24.82 -9.79 20.07
CA PRO A 166 -23.82 -9.06 19.30
C PRO A 166 -22.38 -9.25 19.80
N GLU A 167 -22.20 -9.47 21.11
CA GLU A 167 -20.88 -9.70 21.70
C GLU A 167 -20.30 -11.06 21.29
N ILE A 168 -21.15 -12.09 21.23
CA ILE A 168 -20.77 -13.43 20.77
C ILE A 168 -20.37 -13.39 19.29
N ILE A 169 -21.18 -12.76 18.44
CA ILE A 169 -20.90 -12.62 17.00
C ILE A 169 -19.59 -11.86 16.79
N LYS A 170 -19.44 -10.70 17.43
CA LYS A 170 -18.22 -9.87 17.36
C LYS A 170 -16.99 -10.66 17.77
N SER A 171 -17.01 -11.27 18.96
CA SER A 171 -15.86 -12.01 19.49
C SER A 171 -15.51 -13.22 18.64
N SER A 172 -16.53 -13.88 18.06
CA SER A 172 -16.33 -14.98 17.12
C SER A 172 -15.62 -14.53 15.84
N LEU A 173 -16.01 -13.38 15.28
CA LEU A 173 -15.35 -12.78 14.11
C LEU A 173 -13.91 -12.36 14.42
N LEU A 174 -13.64 -11.84 15.63
CA LEU A 174 -12.27 -11.48 16.03
C LEU A 174 -11.36 -12.72 16.11
N CYS A 175 -11.82 -13.79 16.76
CA CYS A 175 -11.09 -15.07 16.83
C CYS A 175 -10.84 -15.64 15.42
N LEU A 176 -11.87 -15.63 14.58
CA LEU A 176 -11.79 -16.11 13.20
C LEU A 176 -10.79 -15.28 12.38
N GLY A 177 -10.80 -13.95 12.55
CA GLY A 177 -9.86 -13.03 11.92
C GLY A 177 -8.41 -13.33 12.30
N ASN A 178 -8.12 -13.62 13.57
CA ASN A 178 -6.78 -14.03 14.02
C ASN A 178 -6.34 -15.34 13.36
N ILE A 179 -7.16 -16.39 13.44
CA ILE A 179 -6.84 -17.71 12.87
C ILE A 179 -6.53 -17.61 11.38
N LEU A 180 -7.38 -16.90 10.62
CA LEU A 180 -7.20 -16.73 9.18
C LEU A 180 -6.00 -15.86 8.80
N SER A 181 -5.50 -15.01 9.71
CA SER A 181 -4.33 -14.18 9.42
C SER A 181 -3.01 -14.95 9.47
N ASP A 182 -2.96 -16.09 10.17
CA ASP A 182 -1.72 -16.86 10.36
C ASP A 182 -1.45 -17.84 9.21
N SER A 183 -2.47 -18.28 8.46
CA SER A 183 -2.29 -19.35 7.48
C SER A 183 -3.15 -19.22 6.23
N THR A 184 -2.46 -19.20 5.09
CA THR A 184 -3.12 -19.25 3.77
C THR A 184 -3.83 -20.58 3.52
N LYS A 185 -3.42 -21.68 4.18
CA LYS A 185 -4.11 -22.98 4.13
C LYS A 185 -5.52 -22.85 4.71
N TYR A 186 -5.64 -22.24 5.89
CA TYR A 186 -6.94 -22.06 6.55
C TYR A 186 -7.86 -21.15 5.75
N CYS A 187 -7.33 -20.07 5.15
CA CYS A 187 -8.11 -19.23 4.22
C CYS A 187 -8.63 -20.00 3.00
N LYS A 188 -7.81 -20.89 2.41
CA LYS A 188 -8.26 -21.71 1.27
C LYS A 188 -9.35 -22.70 1.67
N ASP A 189 -9.22 -23.34 2.83
CA ASP A 189 -10.24 -24.28 3.32
C ASP A 189 -11.53 -23.56 3.70
N PHE A 190 -11.43 -22.37 4.30
CA PHE A 190 -12.55 -21.48 4.57
C PHE A 190 -13.35 -21.13 3.31
N LEU A 191 -12.65 -20.83 2.21
CA LEU A 191 -13.27 -20.59 0.90
C LEU A 191 -13.90 -21.85 0.32
N LYS A 192 -13.21 -23.00 0.37
CA LYS A 192 -13.74 -24.28 -0.12
C LYS A 192 -15.04 -24.67 0.58
N LYS A 193 -15.13 -24.44 1.89
CA LYS A 193 -16.33 -24.69 2.71
C LYS A 193 -17.43 -23.64 2.54
N LYS A 194 -17.25 -22.64 1.67
CA LYS A 194 -18.19 -21.54 1.41
C LYS A 194 -18.55 -20.70 2.65
N TYR A 195 -17.67 -20.69 3.66
CA TYR A 195 -17.89 -19.93 4.89
C TYR A 195 -17.86 -18.42 4.69
N LEU A 196 -17.24 -17.93 3.61
CA LEU A 196 -17.27 -16.53 3.22
C LEU A 196 -18.70 -15.99 3.08
N ASN A 197 -19.63 -16.80 2.57
CA ASN A 197 -21.03 -16.40 2.38
C ASN A 197 -21.72 -16.07 3.71
N ILE A 198 -21.36 -16.76 4.80
CA ILE A 198 -21.92 -16.53 6.13
C ILE A 198 -21.45 -15.18 6.66
N VAL A 199 -20.16 -14.87 6.52
CA VAL A 199 -19.60 -13.58 6.94
C VAL A 199 -20.14 -12.43 6.07
N MET A 200 -20.27 -12.62 4.76
CA MET A 200 -20.80 -11.59 3.86
C MET A 200 -22.27 -11.26 4.16
N LYS A 201 -23.09 -12.22 4.58
CA LYS A 201 -24.51 -11.98 4.93
C LYS A 201 -24.67 -10.94 6.05
N LEU A 202 -23.72 -10.86 6.98
CA LEU A 202 -23.77 -9.90 8.08
C LEU A 202 -23.86 -8.45 7.59
N PHE A 203 -23.24 -8.13 6.45
CA PHE A 203 -23.21 -6.78 5.88
C PHE A 203 -24.53 -6.34 5.26
N PHE A 204 -25.48 -7.26 5.10
CA PHE A 204 -26.82 -6.99 4.59
C PHE A 204 -27.88 -6.99 5.70
N THR A 205 -27.44 -7.02 6.97
CA THR A 205 -28.31 -7.00 8.15
C THR A 205 -28.08 -5.73 8.96
N ASN A 206 -29.07 -5.31 9.75
CA ASN A 206 -28.93 -4.15 10.63
C ASN A 206 -28.12 -4.52 11.88
N ILE A 207 -26.79 -4.46 11.78
CA ILE A 207 -25.84 -4.82 12.85
C ILE A 207 -25.00 -3.64 13.30
N SER A 208 -24.45 -3.73 14.52
CA SER A 208 -23.62 -2.68 15.09
C SER A 208 -22.32 -2.48 14.30
N MET A 209 -21.80 -1.25 14.35
CA MET A 209 -20.55 -0.88 13.68
C MET A 209 -19.35 -1.71 14.16
N GLU A 210 -19.36 -2.17 15.42
CA GLU A 210 -18.31 -3.03 15.97
C GLU A 210 -18.26 -4.40 15.29
N ILE A 211 -19.43 -4.99 15.00
CA ILE A 211 -19.55 -6.26 14.28
C ILE A 211 -19.11 -6.07 12.84
N ILE A 212 -19.55 -4.99 12.18
CA ILE A 212 -19.09 -4.63 10.82
C ILE A 212 -17.57 -4.56 10.80
N GLN A 213 -16.96 -3.86 11.75
CA GLN A 213 -15.51 -3.72 11.81
C GLN A 213 -14.79 -5.08 12.00
N ALA A 214 -15.31 -5.96 12.87
CA ALA A 214 -14.77 -7.31 13.04
C ALA A 214 -14.93 -8.16 11.77
N GLY A 215 -16.07 -8.06 11.10
CA GLY A 215 -16.34 -8.72 9.82
C GLY A 215 -15.38 -8.25 8.73
N VAL A 216 -15.16 -6.93 8.59
CA VAL A 216 -14.25 -6.38 7.58
C VAL A 216 -12.84 -6.92 7.79
N TRP A 217 -12.39 -7.08 9.03
CA TRP A 217 -11.09 -7.69 9.29
C TRP A 217 -10.99 -9.12 8.76
N VAL A 218 -12.02 -9.95 8.97
CA VAL A 218 -12.09 -11.29 8.36
C VAL A 218 -12.01 -11.19 6.83
N LEU A 219 -12.80 -10.29 6.22
CA LEU A 219 -12.79 -10.09 4.77
C LEU A 219 -11.39 -9.67 4.26
N LEU A 220 -10.68 -8.81 4.99
CA LEU A 220 -9.34 -8.33 4.63
C LEU A 220 -8.28 -9.43 4.58
N ASN A 221 -8.43 -10.49 5.39
CA ASN A 221 -7.55 -11.65 5.37
C ASN A 221 -7.90 -12.61 4.23
N ILE A 222 -9.17 -12.68 3.84
CA ILE A 222 -9.66 -13.54 2.78
C ILE A 222 -9.46 -12.94 1.38
N CYS A 223 -9.60 -11.62 1.21
CA CYS A 223 -9.51 -10.92 -0.08
C CYS A 223 -8.31 -11.35 -0.97
N PRO A 224 -7.07 -11.45 -0.45
CA PRO A 224 -5.91 -11.85 -1.26
C PRO A 224 -5.95 -13.30 -1.75
N ILE A 225 -6.75 -14.15 -1.08
CA ILE A 225 -6.77 -15.60 -1.27
C ILE A 225 -7.87 -16.03 -2.25
N ILE A 226 -8.91 -15.20 -2.44
CA ILE A 226 -10.02 -15.50 -3.36
C ILE A 226 -9.49 -15.66 -4.79
N PRO A 227 -9.71 -16.80 -5.46
CA PRO A 227 -9.27 -17.03 -6.83
C PRO A 227 -9.88 -16.04 -7.84
N GLU A 228 -9.12 -15.65 -8.88
CA GLU A 228 -9.62 -14.72 -9.92
C GLU A 228 -10.71 -15.33 -10.80
N SER A 229 -10.86 -16.65 -10.77
CA SER A 229 -11.95 -17.36 -11.42
C SER A 229 -13.28 -17.18 -10.68
N ASN A 230 -13.26 -16.87 -9.38
CA ASN A 230 -14.46 -16.73 -8.58
C ASN A 230 -15.00 -15.28 -8.66
N LYS A 231 -15.64 -14.97 -9.79
CA LYS A 231 -16.23 -13.64 -10.03
C LYS A 231 -17.24 -13.27 -8.96
N PHE A 232 -18.11 -14.20 -8.57
CA PHE A 232 -19.22 -13.95 -7.64
C PHE A 232 -18.74 -13.42 -6.28
N ASP A 233 -17.76 -14.09 -5.66
CA ASP A 233 -17.23 -13.65 -4.36
C ASP A 233 -16.54 -12.29 -4.47
N ILE A 234 -15.78 -12.07 -5.54
CA ILE A 234 -15.09 -10.78 -5.78
C ILE A 234 -16.12 -9.66 -5.94
N THR A 235 -17.12 -9.81 -6.80
CA THR A 235 -18.16 -8.79 -7.00
C THR A 235 -18.98 -8.54 -5.74
N SER A 236 -19.27 -9.58 -4.95
CA SER A 236 -19.99 -9.46 -3.69
C SER A 236 -19.21 -8.63 -2.66
N LEU A 237 -17.90 -8.87 -2.54
CA LEU A 237 -17.03 -8.05 -1.69
C LEU A 237 -16.89 -6.62 -2.19
N LEU A 238 -16.81 -6.40 -3.50
CA LEU A 238 -16.77 -5.06 -4.07
C LEU A 238 -18.03 -4.27 -3.73
N ARG A 239 -19.22 -4.88 -3.82
CA ARG A 239 -20.48 -4.24 -3.39
C ARG A 239 -20.46 -3.87 -1.91
N ILE A 240 -20.01 -4.79 -1.05
CA ILE A 240 -19.87 -4.51 0.40
C ILE A 240 -18.94 -3.32 0.60
N PHE A 241 -17.74 -3.33 0.02
CA PHE A 241 -16.79 -2.22 0.21
C PHE A 241 -17.30 -0.90 -0.37
N ASN A 242 -18.00 -0.91 -1.51
CA ASN A 242 -18.61 0.30 -2.09
C ASN A 242 -19.60 0.95 -1.12
N VAL A 243 -20.44 0.15 -0.45
CA VAL A 243 -21.37 0.66 0.58
C VAL A 243 -20.58 1.23 1.76
N LEU A 244 -19.56 0.52 2.22
CA LEU A 244 -18.76 0.94 3.39
C LEU A 244 -17.88 2.16 3.12
N LEU A 245 -17.60 2.54 1.86
CA LEU A 245 -16.99 3.82 1.50
C LEU A 245 -17.90 5.02 1.85
N GLY A 246 -19.19 4.81 2.08
CA GLY A 246 -20.11 5.82 2.61
C GLY A 246 -20.09 5.98 4.13
N SER A 247 -19.31 5.16 4.86
CA SER A 247 -19.30 5.18 6.31
C SER A 247 -18.65 6.43 6.89
N SER A 248 -19.28 7.05 7.90
CA SER A 248 -18.67 8.10 8.73
C SER A 248 -17.60 7.57 9.68
N ASN A 249 -17.53 6.25 9.90
CA ASN A 249 -16.51 5.64 10.74
C ASN A 249 -15.19 5.49 9.96
N GLU A 250 -14.20 6.31 10.31
CA GLU A 250 -12.90 6.33 9.64
C GLU A 250 -12.19 4.97 9.63
N LYS A 251 -12.33 4.14 10.67
CA LYS A 251 -11.69 2.81 10.71
C LYS A 251 -12.30 1.87 9.67
N ILE A 252 -13.63 1.81 9.57
CA ILE A 252 -14.33 1.00 8.58
C ILE A 252 -14.05 1.52 7.17
N PHE A 253 -14.10 2.84 6.97
CA PHE A 253 -13.78 3.46 5.70
C PHE A 253 -12.37 3.12 5.23
N LYS A 254 -11.39 3.28 6.12
CA LYS A 254 -9.99 2.91 5.89
C LYS A 254 -9.87 1.45 5.49
N ASP A 255 -10.45 0.56 6.29
CA ASP A 255 -10.36 -0.89 6.06
C ASP A 255 -11.06 -1.29 4.74
N SER A 256 -12.11 -0.59 4.35
CA SER A 256 -12.78 -0.76 3.05
C SER A 256 -11.88 -0.36 1.88
N CYS A 257 -11.17 0.77 1.99
CA CYS A 257 -10.15 1.16 1.02
C CYS A 257 -9.03 0.10 0.91
N PHE A 258 -8.60 -0.47 2.05
CA PHE A 258 -7.64 -1.58 2.04
C PHE A 258 -8.20 -2.86 1.41
N GLY A 259 -9.48 -3.16 1.59
CA GLY A 259 -10.16 -4.29 0.96
C GLY A 259 -10.13 -4.19 -0.55
N ILE A 260 -10.55 -3.04 -1.08
CA ILE A 260 -10.48 -2.74 -2.52
C ILE A 260 -9.04 -2.85 -3.03
N LYS A 261 -8.08 -2.26 -2.31
CA LYS A 261 -6.66 -2.34 -2.64
C LYS A 261 -6.14 -3.80 -2.68
N LYS A 262 -6.55 -4.66 -1.74
CA LYS A 262 -6.15 -6.07 -1.69
C LYS A 262 -6.76 -6.90 -2.81
N LEU A 263 -7.99 -6.59 -3.22
CA LEU A 263 -8.65 -7.23 -4.36
C LEU A 263 -8.03 -6.80 -5.69
N ALA A 264 -7.59 -5.55 -5.85
CA ALA A 264 -6.97 -5.03 -7.05
C ALA A 264 -5.58 -5.64 -7.31
N ARG A 265 -5.53 -6.89 -7.82
CA ARG A 265 -4.31 -7.69 -8.01
C ARG A 265 -4.04 -8.13 -9.46
N SER A 266 -5.04 -8.09 -10.33
CA SER A 266 -4.88 -8.36 -11.76
C SER A 266 -5.76 -7.44 -12.61
N SER A 267 -5.40 -7.29 -13.88
CA SER A 267 -6.21 -6.53 -14.86
C SER A 267 -7.63 -7.11 -14.96
N LYS A 268 -7.80 -8.43 -14.83
CA LYS A 268 -9.12 -9.06 -14.81
C LYS A 268 -10.00 -8.54 -13.66
N ILE A 269 -9.45 -8.40 -12.46
CA ILE A 269 -10.19 -7.85 -11.31
C ILE A 269 -10.43 -6.34 -11.46
N VAL A 270 -9.52 -5.62 -12.13
CA VAL A 270 -9.76 -4.22 -12.49
C VAL A 270 -10.99 -4.08 -13.40
N ASN A 271 -11.28 -5.03 -14.30
CA ASN A 271 -12.55 -5.02 -15.03
C ASN A 271 -13.75 -5.14 -14.08
N TYR A 272 -13.71 -6.03 -13.09
CA TYR A 272 -14.79 -6.14 -12.11
C TYR A 272 -14.97 -4.86 -11.27
N LEU A 273 -13.89 -4.14 -10.98
CA LEU A 273 -13.95 -2.82 -10.32
C LEU A 273 -14.62 -1.74 -11.19
N PHE A 274 -14.52 -1.83 -12.51
CA PHE A 274 -15.30 -1.00 -13.43
C PHE A 274 -16.76 -1.43 -13.48
N GLU A 275 -17.02 -2.73 -13.66
CA GLU A 275 -18.37 -3.30 -13.78
C GLU A 275 -19.22 -3.02 -12.54
N GLU A 276 -18.65 -3.14 -11.33
CA GLU A 276 -19.34 -2.90 -10.06
C GLU A 276 -19.37 -1.41 -9.66
N GLY A 277 -18.92 -0.51 -10.53
CA GLY A 277 -18.93 0.93 -10.28
C GLY A 277 -17.99 1.42 -9.19
N THR A 278 -17.12 0.56 -8.64
CA THR A 278 -16.20 0.90 -7.53
C THR A 278 -15.29 2.07 -7.86
N ILE A 279 -14.79 2.14 -9.11
CA ILE A 279 -13.94 3.25 -9.54
C ILE A 279 -14.71 4.58 -9.51
N SER A 280 -15.95 4.58 -9.99
CA SER A 280 -16.82 5.76 -9.95
C SER A 280 -17.15 6.16 -8.52
N THR A 281 -17.43 5.19 -7.64
CA THR A 281 -17.62 5.42 -6.20
C THR A 281 -16.38 6.06 -5.58
N ILE A 282 -15.17 5.55 -5.84
CA ILE A 282 -13.94 6.15 -5.33
C ILE A 282 -13.82 7.60 -5.81
N LEU A 283 -13.99 7.87 -7.11
CA LEU A 283 -13.84 9.21 -7.68
C LEU A 283 -14.88 10.20 -7.14
N SER A 284 -16.12 9.77 -6.92
CA SER A 284 -17.16 10.62 -6.32
C SER A 284 -16.92 10.84 -4.83
N THR A 285 -16.60 9.79 -4.07
CA THR A 285 -16.32 9.89 -2.63
C THR A 285 -15.14 10.81 -2.37
N VAL A 286 -14.04 10.69 -3.13
CA VAL A 286 -12.84 11.51 -2.96
C VAL A 286 -13.14 13.03 -2.92
N LYS A 287 -14.16 13.50 -3.65
CA LYS A 287 -14.57 14.92 -3.69
C LYS A 287 -15.36 15.39 -2.46
N GLY A 288 -15.80 14.48 -1.59
CA GLY A 288 -16.60 14.81 -0.42
C GLY A 288 -15.91 15.86 0.46
N GLN A 289 -16.61 16.96 0.73
CA GLN A 289 -16.08 18.07 1.53
C GLN A 289 -15.82 17.66 2.98
N THR A 290 -16.62 16.73 3.51
CA THR A 290 -16.58 16.25 4.90
C THR A 290 -15.47 15.22 5.19
N LEU A 291 -14.71 14.79 4.17
CA LEU A 291 -13.64 13.80 4.37
C LEU A 291 -12.40 14.42 5.01
N SER A 292 -11.82 13.72 5.99
CA SER A 292 -10.51 14.06 6.51
C SER A 292 -9.41 13.82 5.46
N SER A 293 -8.28 14.51 5.59
CA SER A 293 -7.09 14.27 4.75
C SER A 293 -6.64 12.80 4.77
N GLN A 294 -6.74 12.17 5.95
CA GLN A 294 -6.35 10.78 6.14
C GLN A 294 -7.29 9.80 5.41
N MET A 295 -8.61 10.05 5.42
CA MET A 295 -9.57 9.28 4.64
C MET A 295 -9.32 9.43 3.13
N ARG A 296 -9.10 10.66 2.65
CA ARG A 296 -8.73 10.89 1.24
C ARG A 296 -7.47 10.14 0.85
N HIS A 297 -6.45 10.14 1.72
CA HIS A 297 -5.22 9.38 1.48
C HIS A 297 -5.49 7.88 1.29
N TYR A 298 -6.36 7.26 2.10
CA TYR A 298 -6.69 5.84 1.92
C TYR A 298 -7.40 5.54 0.59
N LEU A 299 -8.30 6.41 0.15
CA LEU A 299 -8.93 6.29 -1.18
C LEU A 299 -7.88 6.38 -2.29
N LEU A 300 -6.95 7.33 -2.21
CA LEU A 300 -5.88 7.46 -3.19
C LEU A 300 -4.91 6.26 -3.18
N LEU A 301 -4.69 5.62 -2.04
CA LEU A 301 -3.92 4.37 -1.98
C LEU A 301 -4.63 3.22 -2.71
N ALA A 302 -5.96 3.12 -2.59
CA ALA A 302 -6.75 2.14 -3.33
C ALA A 302 -6.71 2.44 -4.83
N LEU A 303 -6.99 3.70 -5.23
CA LEU A 303 -6.94 4.14 -6.61
C LEU A 303 -5.56 3.95 -7.25
N GLY A 304 -4.49 4.29 -6.52
CA GLY A 304 -3.12 4.09 -6.97
C GLY A 304 -2.78 2.61 -7.21
N GLN A 305 -3.33 1.69 -6.42
CA GLN A 305 -3.17 0.26 -6.66
C GLN A 305 -3.93 -0.19 -7.92
N ILE A 306 -5.14 0.31 -8.15
CA ILE A 306 -5.92 0.06 -9.37
C ILE A 306 -5.13 0.50 -10.61
N ILE A 307 -4.63 1.75 -10.62
CA ILE A 307 -3.83 2.32 -11.71
C ILE A 307 -2.52 1.51 -11.93
N LYS A 308 -1.89 1.08 -10.83
CA LYS A 308 -0.67 0.27 -10.90
C LYS A 308 -0.90 -1.06 -11.61
N ILE A 309 -2.07 -1.67 -11.46
CA ILE A 309 -2.41 -2.99 -12.02
C ILE A 309 -3.07 -2.89 -13.40
N ALA A 310 -3.79 -1.79 -13.67
CA ALA A 310 -4.54 -1.59 -14.90
C ALA A 310 -3.71 -1.84 -16.17
N SER A 311 -4.37 -2.42 -17.19
CA SER A 311 -3.85 -2.49 -18.57
C SER A 311 -3.86 -1.11 -19.21
N PHE A 312 -3.24 -0.98 -20.38
CA PHE A 312 -3.24 0.30 -21.12
C PHE A 312 -4.66 0.77 -21.44
N ASP A 313 -5.53 -0.13 -21.94
CA ASP A 313 -6.92 0.20 -22.28
C ASP A 313 -7.75 0.59 -21.06
N GLN A 314 -7.52 -0.07 -19.92
CA GLN A 314 -8.16 0.28 -18.65
C GLN A 314 -7.74 1.66 -18.15
N LEU A 315 -6.47 2.04 -18.35
CA LEU A 315 -6.02 3.40 -18.04
C LEU A 315 -6.66 4.43 -18.95
N LEU A 316 -6.86 4.13 -20.25
CA LEU A 316 -7.62 5.00 -21.15
C LEU A 316 -9.08 5.15 -20.69
N LEU A 317 -9.71 4.07 -20.19
CA LEU A 317 -11.05 4.14 -19.61
C LEU A 317 -11.10 5.02 -18.36
N LEU A 318 -10.08 4.97 -17.49
CA LEU A 318 -9.96 5.91 -16.37
C LEU A 318 -9.88 7.38 -16.83
N MET A 319 -9.21 7.65 -17.96
CA MET A 319 -9.19 9.00 -18.52
C MET A 319 -10.56 9.44 -19.01
N LYS A 320 -11.33 8.53 -19.63
CA LYS A 320 -12.73 8.81 -20.03
C LYS A 320 -13.62 9.12 -18.83
N LEU A 321 -13.33 8.56 -17.66
CA LEU A 321 -13.97 8.92 -16.39
C LEU A 321 -13.45 10.23 -15.77
N GLN A 322 -12.73 11.05 -16.56
CA GLN A 322 -12.24 12.37 -16.16
C GLN A 322 -11.41 12.35 -14.87
N ILE A 323 -10.62 11.28 -14.64
CA ILE A 323 -9.85 11.10 -13.41
C ILE A 323 -9.03 12.35 -13.03
N PHE A 324 -8.38 13.00 -13.99
CA PHE A 324 -7.57 14.18 -13.69
C PHE A 324 -8.39 15.41 -13.30
N GLN A 325 -9.57 15.61 -13.88
CA GLN A 325 -10.50 16.67 -13.44
C GLN A 325 -11.05 16.36 -12.05
N ASN A 326 -11.30 15.08 -11.73
CA ASN A 326 -11.69 14.67 -10.38
C ASN A 326 -10.58 14.94 -9.35
N LEU A 327 -9.31 14.74 -9.73
CA LEU A 327 -8.16 15.06 -8.89
C LEU A 327 -7.87 16.57 -8.83
N HIS A 328 -8.29 17.36 -9.80
CA HIS A 328 -8.05 18.80 -9.85
C HIS A 328 -8.68 19.54 -8.65
N HIS A 329 -9.94 19.24 -8.34
CA HIS A 329 -10.63 19.78 -7.17
C HIS A 329 -9.83 19.55 -5.87
N LEU A 330 -9.18 18.40 -5.78
CA LEU A 330 -8.41 18.02 -4.61
C LEU A 330 -7.13 18.84 -4.43
N PHE A 331 -6.40 19.08 -5.52
CA PHE A 331 -5.21 19.92 -5.51
C PHE A 331 -5.53 21.36 -5.12
N LEU A 332 -6.71 21.86 -5.49
CA LEU A 332 -7.13 23.23 -5.17
C LEU A 332 -7.52 23.40 -3.70
N PHE A 333 -8.36 22.50 -3.17
CA PHE A 333 -9.05 22.75 -1.90
C PHE A 333 -8.52 21.92 -0.71
N HIS A 334 -7.74 20.87 -0.95
CA HIS A 334 -7.39 19.89 0.10
C HIS A 334 -5.91 19.48 0.11
N PHE A 335 -5.03 20.31 -0.45
CA PHE A 335 -3.60 19.98 -0.60
C PHE A 335 -2.82 20.11 0.73
N ASP A 336 -2.35 18.99 1.26
CA ASP A 336 -1.38 18.89 2.36
C ASP A 336 -0.25 17.89 2.01
N SER A 337 0.69 17.65 2.93
CA SER A 337 1.87 16.83 2.62
C SER A 337 1.56 15.35 2.33
N ILE A 338 0.76 14.74 3.19
CA ILE A 338 0.36 13.32 3.11
C ILE A 338 -0.48 13.07 1.85
N PHE A 339 -1.36 14.01 1.55
CA PHE A 339 -2.27 13.93 0.42
C PHE A 339 -1.59 14.29 -0.90
N GLY A 340 -0.76 15.33 -0.90
CA GLY A 340 0.04 15.75 -2.03
C GLY A 340 0.97 14.64 -2.53
N GLU A 341 1.64 13.91 -1.62
CA GLU A 341 2.48 12.77 -2.01
C GLU A 341 1.67 11.72 -2.79
N ALA A 342 0.48 11.36 -2.30
CA ALA A 342 -0.37 10.35 -2.91
C ALA A 342 -0.85 10.77 -4.31
N LEU A 343 -1.20 12.04 -4.49
CA LEU A 343 -1.58 12.62 -5.78
C LEU A 343 -0.44 12.61 -6.79
N ILE A 344 0.74 13.06 -6.39
CA ILE A 344 1.93 13.05 -7.26
C ILE A 344 2.27 11.61 -7.66
N LYS A 345 2.12 10.66 -6.72
CA LYS A 345 2.33 9.24 -6.99
C LYS A 345 1.36 8.67 -8.02
N ILE A 346 0.10 9.12 -8.03
CA ILE A 346 -0.87 8.76 -9.08
C ILE A 346 -0.39 9.28 -10.43
N MET A 347 0.04 10.53 -10.53
CA MET A 347 0.60 11.08 -11.77
C MET A 347 1.83 10.28 -12.23
N VAL A 348 2.75 9.92 -11.32
CA VAL A 348 3.92 9.09 -11.62
C VAL A 348 3.49 7.74 -12.22
N LEU A 349 2.43 7.11 -11.70
CA LEU A 349 1.94 5.84 -12.22
C LEU A 349 1.42 5.96 -13.65
N PHE A 350 0.75 7.05 -13.99
CA PHE A 350 0.31 7.35 -15.36
C PHE A 350 1.48 7.67 -16.28
N CYS A 351 2.40 8.56 -15.89
CA CYS A 351 3.57 8.94 -16.71
C CYS A 351 4.47 7.74 -17.05
N LYS A 352 4.54 6.75 -16.16
CA LYS A 352 5.24 5.48 -16.42
C LYS A 352 4.70 4.73 -17.63
N ARG A 353 3.45 4.91 -18.01
CA ARG A 353 2.72 4.05 -18.95
C ARG A 353 2.76 4.51 -20.41
N GLY A 354 3.10 5.77 -20.68
CA GLY A 354 3.27 6.25 -22.06
C GLY A 354 3.05 7.75 -22.22
N ASN A 355 3.38 8.26 -23.40
CA ASN A 355 3.37 9.69 -23.73
C ASN A 355 1.96 10.27 -23.68
N ILE A 356 0.96 9.49 -24.12
CA ILE A 356 -0.43 9.93 -24.12
C ILE A 356 -0.88 10.37 -22.72
N PHE A 357 -0.54 9.61 -21.69
CA PHE A 357 -0.90 9.95 -20.31
C PHE A 357 -0.16 11.19 -19.81
N ILE A 358 1.09 11.39 -20.24
CA ILE A 358 1.86 12.59 -19.89
C ILE A 358 1.20 13.82 -20.51
N GLN A 359 0.82 13.75 -21.79
CA GLN A 359 0.10 14.82 -22.49
C GLN A 359 -1.25 15.11 -21.82
N THR A 360 -2.02 14.08 -21.44
CA THR A 360 -3.29 14.30 -20.75
C THR A 360 -3.12 15.00 -19.41
N ILE A 361 -2.10 14.63 -18.62
CA ILE A 361 -1.80 15.30 -17.34
C ILE A 361 -1.42 16.77 -17.60
N LEU A 362 -0.62 17.03 -18.62
CA LEU A 362 -0.25 18.39 -19.03
C LEU A 362 -1.45 19.27 -19.36
N HIS A 363 -2.39 18.74 -20.15
CA HIS A 363 -3.61 19.45 -20.52
C HIS A 363 -4.61 19.59 -19.36
N SER A 364 -4.43 18.85 -18.26
CA SER A 364 -5.34 18.88 -17.11
C SER A 364 -5.04 19.98 -16.08
N GLU A 365 -4.04 20.84 -16.33
CA GLU A 365 -3.59 21.94 -15.44
C GLU A 365 -3.12 21.52 -14.03
N LEU A 366 -3.16 20.22 -13.71
CA LEU A 366 -2.75 19.66 -12.42
C LEU A 366 -1.33 20.07 -12.03
N ILE A 367 -0.43 20.16 -13.01
CA ILE A 367 0.98 20.53 -12.78
C ILE A 367 1.10 22.00 -12.44
N THR A 368 0.37 22.86 -13.14
CA THR A 368 0.33 24.30 -12.87
C THR A 368 -0.12 24.53 -11.44
N ILE A 369 -1.21 23.89 -11.01
CA ILE A 369 -1.73 24.01 -9.64
C ILE A 369 -0.75 23.46 -8.62
N LEU A 370 -0.14 22.30 -8.90
CA LEU A 370 0.89 21.73 -8.04
C LEU A 370 2.02 22.74 -7.82
N PHE A 371 2.55 23.37 -8.86
CA PHE A 371 3.60 24.38 -8.70
C PHE A 371 3.14 25.66 -7.99
N VAL A 372 1.91 26.12 -8.23
CA VAL A 372 1.33 27.25 -7.49
C VAL A 372 1.28 26.93 -5.99
N LYS A 373 0.76 25.75 -5.63
CA LYS A 373 0.66 25.29 -4.23
C LYS A 373 2.01 25.07 -3.56
N LEU A 374 3.02 24.63 -4.31
CA LEU A 374 4.39 24.50 -3.81
C LEU A 374 5.10 25.84 -3.62
N LYS A 375 4.73 26.89 -4.38
CA LYS A 375 5.27 28.25 -4.24
C LYS A 375 4.60 29.02 -3.09
N GLU A 376 3.33 28.75 -2.80
CA GLU A 376 2.66 29.23 -1.59
C GLU A 376 3.44 28.72 -0.37
N LYS A 377 4.21 29.60 0.29
CA LYS A 377 5.20 29.33 1.37
C LYS A 377 4.69 28.55 2.60
N LYS A 378 3.46 28.04 2.60
CA LYS A 378 2.83 27.26 3.67
C LYS A 378 3.08 25.75 3.57
N THR A 379 3.42 25.20 2.39
CA THR A 379 3.67 23.76 2.26
C THR A 379 5.16 23.45 2.39
N ILE A 380 5.59 23.07 3.60
CA ILE A 380 6.90 22.44 3.76
C ILE A 380 6.86 21.12 2.98
N LEU A 381 7.57 21.09 1.86
CA LEU A 381 7.82 19.88 1.09
C LEU A 381 8.54 18.87 1.97
N ASP A 382 7.81 17.87 2.45
CA ASP A 382 8.43 16.76 3.13
C ASP A 382 9.31 15.95 2.16
N TYR A 383 10.19 15.13 2.73
CA TYR A 383 11.11 14.30 1.96
C TYR A 383 10.37 13.35 0.99
N GLY A 384 9.20 12.83 1.39
CA GLY A 384 8.39 11.91 0.58
C GLY A 384 7.88 12.56 -0.70
N MET A 385 7.27 13.74 -0.59
CA MET A 385 6.79 14.54 -1.72
C MET A 385 7.92 14.91 -2.68
N LYS A 386 9.07 15.37 -2.17
CA LYS A 386 10.23 15.70 -3.02
C LYS A 386 10.65 14.51 -3.86
N LEU A 387 10.77 13.33 -3.24
CA LEU A 387 11.13 12.12 -3.93
C LEU A 387 10.11 11.73 -5.02
N GLN A 388 8.80 11.91 -4.78
CA GLN A 388 7.79 11.66 -5.81
C GLN A 388 7.81 12.69 -6.94
N LEU A 389 8.07 13.97 -6.64
CA LEU A 389 8.21 15.03 -7.66
C LEU A 389 9.39 14.77 -8.59
N ILE A 390 10.55 14.45 -8.02
CA ILE A 390 11.74 14.12 -8.81
C ILE A 390 11.49 12.86 -9.66
N LYS A 391 10.75 11.88 -9.13
CA LYS A 391 10.32 10.70 -9.92
C LYS A 391 9.39 11.10 -11.06
N LEU A 392 8.41 11.97 -10.80
CA LEU A 392 7.49 12.49 -11.81
C LEU A 392 8.27 13.12 -12.96
N PHE A 393 9.14 14.08 -12.66
CA PHE A 393 9.97 14.77 -13.66
C PHE A 393 10.86 13.78 -14.43
N ASN A 394 11.45 12.81 -13.72
CA ASN A 394 12.27 11.78 -14.35
C ASN A 394 11.53 10.94 -15.39
N PHE A 395 10.29 10.51 -15.11
CA PHE A 395 9.50 9.77 -16.09
C PHE A 395 9.08 10.65 -17.25
N TRP A 396 8.78 11.90 -16.95
CA TRP A 396 8.32 12.85 -17.93
C TRP A 396 9.40 13.19 -18.96
N TYR A 397 10.54 13.73 -18.54
CA TYR A 397 11.66 14.05 -19.44
C TYR A 397 12.28 12.82 -20.12
N SER A 398 11.91 11.60 -19.71
CA SER A 398 12.34 10.38 -20.41
C SER A 398 11.46 10.01 -21.61
N LYS A 399 10.25 10.57 -21.69
CA LYS A 399 9.20 10.10 -22.59
C LYS A 399 8.59 11.19 -23.45
N THR A 400 8.80 12.48 -23.15
CA THR A 400 8.20 13.57 -23.93
C THR A 400 9.07 14.12 -25.05
N ASP A 401 8.43 14.84 -25.96
CA ASP A 401 9.07 15.71 -26.94
C ASP A 401 9.60 17.01 -26.30
N LEU A 402 10.30 17.80 -27.11
CA LEU A 402 10.94 19.05 -26.69
C LEU A 402 9.92 20.09 -26.22
N ILE A 403 8.76 20.19 -26.88
CA ILE A 403 7.72 21.18 -26.57
C ILE A 403 7.21 20.97 -25.14
N ASN A 404 6.86 19.73 -24.79
CA ASN A 404 6.37 19.41 -23.45
C ASN A 404 7.48 19.52 -22.39
N ALA A 405 8.74 19.23 -22.75
CA ALA A 405 9.88 19.46 -21.87
C ALA A 405 10.10 20.96 -21.55
N LEU A 406 9.96 21.83 -22.57
CA LEU A 406 10.02 23.29 -22.42
C LEU A 406 8.89 23.81 -21.54
N LEU A 407 7.66 23.36 -21.78
CA LEU A 407 6.48 23.76 -21.01
C LEU A 407 6.66 23.46 -19.51
N LEU A 408 7.05 22.23 -19.18
CA LEU A 408 7.29 21.82 -17.80
C LEU A 408 8.44 22.61 -17.15
N SER A 409 9.52 22.83 -17.91
CA SER A 409 10.67 23.60 -17.44
C SER A 409 10.27 25.03 -17.06
N LYS A 410 9.47 25.69 -17.91
CA LYS A 410 8.94 27.04 -17.69
C LYS A 410 7.94 27.11 -16.53
N GLN A 411 7.16 26.05 -16.29
CA GLN A 411 6.19 25.99 -15.18
C GLN A 411 6.83 25.92 -13.78
N GLY A 412 8.14 25.66 -13.69
CA GLY A 412 8.88 25.71 -12.42
C GLY A 412 9.59 24.41 -12.03
N ALA A 413 9.62 23.39 -12.92
CA ALA A 413 10.32 22.14 -12.63
C ALA A 413 11.82 22.34 -12.41
N ILE A 414 12.47 23.19 -13.22
CA ILE A 414 13.91 23.47 -13.08
C ILE A 414 14.22 24.16 -11.74
N PHE A 415 13.39 25.12 -11.35
CA PHE A 415 13.50 25.77 -10.03
C PHE A 415 13.40 24.74 -8.90
N PHE A 416 12.48 23.78 -8.98
CA PHE A 416 12.38 22.74 -7.97
C PHE A 416 13.61 21.82 -7.92
N LEU A 417 14.17 21.48 -9.09
CA LEU A 417 15.40 20.70 -9.18
C LEU A 417 16.58 21.44 -8.55
N SER A 418 16.70 22.77 -8.74
CA SER A 418 17.77 23.56 -8.10
C SER A 418 17.65 23.55 -6.57
N GLN A 419 16.44 23.70 -6.04
CA GLN A 419 16.18 23.58 -4.59
C GLN A 419 16.52 22.20 -4.04
N SER A 420 16.31 21.14 -4.83
CA SER A 420 16.67 19.78 -4.43
C SER A 420 18.18 19.55 -4.43
N LEU A 421 18.90 20.15 -5.40
CA LEU A 421 20.37 20.10 -5.46
C LEU A 421 21.05 20.92 -4.36
N LEU A 422 20.41 21.94 -3.81
CA LEU A 422 20.96 22.73 -2.69
C LEU A 422 21.14 21.90 -1.41
N LYS A 423 20.34 20.84 -1.22
CA LYS A 423 20.41 19.95 -0.06
C LYS A 423 21.29 18.74 -0.35
N ASN A 424 22.61 18.95 -0.37
CA ASN A 424 23.61 17.93 -0.74
C ASN A 424 23.65 16.68 0.18
N ASP A 425 23.08 16.74 1.38
CA ASP A 425 23.16 15.64 2.36
C ASP A 425 22.18 14.49 2.08
N GLU A 426 21.18 14.70 1.23
CA GLU A 426 20.13 13.71 0.92
C GLU A 426 20.43 12.96 -0.40
N ILE A 427 21.37 12.00 -0.36
CA ILE A 427 21.84 11.20 -1.52
C ILE A 427 20.69 10.63 -2.37
N ASP A 428 19.63 10.15 -1.71
CA ASP A 428 18.45 9.55 -2.34
C ASP A 428 17.62 10.54 -3.16
N LEU A 429 17.72 11.84 -2.91
CA LEU A 429 17.15 12.89 -3.75
C LEU A 429 18.16 13.39 -4.78
N LEU A 430 19.42 13.53 -4.38
CA LEU A 430 20.49 14.08 -5.21
C LEU A 430 20.69 13.28 -6.50
N LEU A 431 20.86 11.96 -6.40
CA LEU A 431 21.13 11.12 -7.56
C LEU A 431 19.97 11.13 -8.58
N PRO A 432 18.69 10.92 -8.20
CA PRO A 432 17.56 11.08 -9.13
C PRO A 432 17.43 12.48 -9.72
N THR A 433 17.80 13.53 -8.97
CA THR A 433 17.76 14.93 -9.45
C THR A 433 18.79 15.15 -10.55
N LEU A 434 20.02 14.67 -10.37
CA LEU A 434 21.06 14.72 -11.39
C LEU A 434 20.68 13.93 -12.64
N ILE A 435 20.09 12.73 -12.49
CA ILE A 435 19.56 11.95 -13.62
C ILE A 435 18.52 12.75 -14.40
N CYS A 436 17.67 13.50 -13.69
CA CYS A 436 16.66 14.36 -14.31
C CYS A 436 17.31 15.48 -15.13
N VAL A 437 18.27 16.21 -14.56
CA VAL A 437 19.03 17.26 -15.25
C VAL A 437 19.73 16.70 -16.50
N LEU A 438 20.36 15.53 -16.39
CA LEU A 438 21.01 14.87 -17.51
C LEU A 438 20.03 14.55 -18.65
N LYS A 439 18.76 14.24 -18.34
CA LYS A 439 17.72 14.03 -19.37
C LYS A 439 17.31 15.33 -20.05
N ILE A 440 17.22 16.44 -19.31
CA ILE A 440 16.89 17.75 -19.88
C ILE A 440 17.96 18.17 -20.90
N ILE A 441 19.25 18.02 -20.56
CA ILE A 441 20.35 18.42 -21.46
C ILE A 441 20.39 17.57 -22.75
N LYS A 442 19.86 16.34 -22.73
CA LYS A 442 19.81 15.48 -23.93
C LYS A 442 18.98 16.08 -25.07
N TYR A 443 18.06 17.01 -24.78
CA TYR A 443 17.27 17.69 -25.81
C TYR A 443 18.09 18.63 -26.69
N LYS A 444 19.32 19.02 -26.26
CA LYS A 444 20.20 19.93 -27.02
C LYS A 444 19.48 21.19 -27.51
N ASN A 445 18.74 21.85 -26.63
CA ASN A 445 17.95 23.04 -26.96
C ASN A 445 18.43 24.23 -26.14
N GLN A 446 18.63 25.37 -26.80
CA GLN A 446 19.19 26.58 -26.19
C GLN A 446 18.29 27.14 -25.09
N GLN A 447 16.97 27.20 -25.29
CA GLN A 447 16.05 27.70 -24.26
C GLN A 447 16.09 26.84 -22.98
N LEU A 448 16.16 25.52 -23.10
CA LEU A 448 16.29 24.64 -21.95
C LEU A 448 17.63 24.83 -21.22
N ASN A 449 18.72 24.99 -21.97
CA ASN A 449 20.04 25.28 -21.38
C ASN A 449 20.05 26.61 -20.63
N ASN A 450 19.54 27.67 -21.25
CA ASN A 450 19.45 28.99 -20.61
C ASN A 450 18.60 28.92 -19.33
N LEU A 451 17.52 28.13 -19.30
CA LEU A 451 16.75 27.93 -18.07
C LEU A 451 17.54 27.20 -16.98
N LEU A 452 18.37 26.21 -17.33
CA LEU A 452 19.24 25.52 -16.38
C LEU A 452 20.33 26.46 -15.82
N GLU A 453 20.95 27.27 -16.69
CA GLU A 453 21.94 28.29 -16.31
C GLU A 453 21.35 29.36 -15.40
N ASN A 454 20.22 29.96 -15.79
CA ASN A 454 19.55 31.01 -15.02
C ASN A 454 19.10 30.55 -13.63
N ASN A 455 18.89 29.24 -13.43
CA ASN A 455 18.56 28.65 -12.13
C ASN A 455 19.79 28.12 -11.36
N GLY A 456 21.02 28.40 -11.83
CA GLY A 456 22.26 28.01 -11.19
C GLY A 456 22.51 26.50 -11.14
N ILE A 457 21.82 25.71 -11.98
CA ILE A 457 21.90 24.24 -11.91
C ILE A 457 23.33 23.75 -12.14
N PHE A 458 24.05 24.32 -13.11
CA PHE A 458 25.40 23.86 -13.44
C PHE A 458 26.39 24.10 -12.30
N GLN A 459 26.34 25.26 -11.63
CA GLN A 459 27.14 25.55 -10.44
C GLN A 459 26.85 24.56 -9.29
N LEU A 460 25.57 24.19 -9.11
CA LEU A 460 25.17 23.20 -8.11
C LEU A 460 25.63 21.77 -8.47
N VAL A 461 25.64 21.42 -9.76
CA VAL A 461 26.17 20.15 -10.25
C VAL A 461 27.69 20.09 -10.09
N GLU A 462 28.41 21.19 -10.32
CA GLU A 462 29.88 21.26 -10.17
C GLU A 462 30.34 20.94 -8.75
N LYS A 463 29.61 21.41 -7.73
CA LYS A 463 29.86 21.05 -6.31
C LYS A 463 29.82 19.53 -6.06
N ASN A 464 29.15 18.78 -6.93
CA ASN A 464 28.96 17.33 -6.79
C ASN A 464 29.94 16.49 -7.65
N ILE A 465 30.89 17.12 -8.37
CA ILE A 465 31.93 16.41 -9.14
C ILE A 465 32.90 15.65 -8.23
N GLN A 466 33.17 16.18 -7.03
CA GLN A 466 34.06 15.56 -6.04
C GLN A 466 33.29 14.81 -4.96
N HIS A 467 32.02 14.48 -5.19
CA HIS A 467 31.19 13.81 -4.21
C HIS A 467 31.73 12.40 -3.89
N PRO A 468 31.75 11.96 -2.62
CA PRO A 468 32.33 10.66 -2.21
C PRO A 468 31.61 9.44 -2.81
N ASN A 469 30.37 9.62 -3.25
CA ASN A 469 29.61 8.60 -3.96
C ASN A 469 29.95 8.60 -5.47
N ASN A 470 30.57 7.51 -5.94
CA ASN A 470 30.99 7.31 -7.33
C ASN A 470 29.85 7.49 -8.36
N ASP A 471 28.62 7.07 -8.04
CA ASP A 471 27.49 7.20 -8.97
C ASP A 471 27.12 8.68 -9.15
N ILE A 472 27.10 9.45 -8.07
CA ILE A 472 26.83 10.90 -8.09
C ILE A 472 27.92 11.62 -8.88
N GLN A 473 29.19 11.38 -8.55
CA GLN A 473 30.33 11.95 -9.26
C GLN A 473 30.27 11.65 -10.77
N THR A 474 30.04 10.39 -11.14
CA THR A 474 29.98 9.98 -12.55
C THR A 474 28.88 10.73 -13.32
N ILE A 475 27.70 10.89 -12.71
CA ILE A 475 26.59 11.59 -13.36
C ILE A 475 26.87 13.10 -13.43
N ALA A 476 27.41 13.71 -12.38
CA ALA A 476 27.77 15.13 -12.36
C ALA A 476 28.78 15.48 -13.46
N ILE A 477 29.86 14.71 -13.59
CA ILE A 477 30.86 14.88 -14.66
C ILE A 477 30.21 14.75 -16.04
N ASN A 478 29.34 13.76 -16.22
CA ASN A 478 28.63 13.55 -17.49
C ASN A 478 27.70 14.71 -17.86
N ILE A 479 27.07 15.35 -16.87
CA ILE A 479 26.23 16.53 -17.08
C ILE A 479 27.09 17.69 -17.59
N ILE A 480 28.17 18.03 -16.90
CA ILE A 480 29.04 19.16 -17.25
C ILE A 480 29.68 18.96 -18.62
N ASN A 481 30.18 17.75 -18.92
CA ASN A 481 30.76 17.44 -20.22
C ASN A 481 29.74 17.57 -21.36
N LYS A 482 28.46 17.24 -21.12
CA LYS A 482 27.42 17.42 -22.13
C LYS A 482 27.02 18.87 -22.29
N TRP A 483 26.90 19.60 -21.19
CA TRP A 483 26.61 21.03 -21.21
C TRP A 483 27.64 21.80 -22.06
N LYS A 484 28.93 21.66 -21.76
CA LYS A 484 30.03 22.28 -22.53
C LYS A 484 30.01 21.92 -24.03
N LYS A 485 29.58 20.71 -24.38
CA LYS A 485 29.45 20.30 -25.79
C LYS A 485 28.27 20.99 -26.48
N VAL A 486 27.18 21.21 -25.75
CA VAL A 486 25.99 21.86 -26.30
C VAL A 486 26.24 23.37 -26.43
N GLU A 487 26.89 24.00 -25.46
CA GLU A 487 27.32 25.40 -25.50
C GLU A 487 28.19 25.70 -26.74
N LYS A 488 29.26 24.92 -26.94
CA LYS A 488 30.13 25.02 -28.14
C LYS A 488 29.41 24.83 -29.48
N ASN A 489 28.34 24.04 -29.50
CA ASN A 489 27.57 23.84 -30.73
C ASN A 489 26.68 25.05 -31.05
N PHE A 490 26.27 25.81 -30.03
CA PHE A 490 25.47 27.02 -30.21
C PHE A 490 26.32 28.25 -30.55
N GLU A 491 27.53 28.34 -30.01
CA GLU A 491 28.51 29.35 -30.43
C GLU A 491 28.77 29.25 -31.95
N LYS A 492 28.97 28.03 -32.46
CA LYS A 492 29.16 27.78 -33.89
C LYS A 492 27.95 28.11 -34.78
N THR A 493 26.72 27.88 -34.30
CA THR A 493 25.52 28.24 -35.09
C THR A 493 25.30 29.74 -35.13
N ASN A 494 25.62 30.45 -34.04
CA ASN A 494 25.57 31.91 -34.01
C ASN A 494 26.68 32.54 -34.86
N GLU A 495 27.89 31.95 -34.89
CA GLU A 495 28.96 32.36 -35.79
C GLU A 495 28.57 32.19 -37.27
N ILE A 496 27.90 31.10 -37.64
CA ILE A 496 27.42 30.88 -39.02
C ILE A 496 26.28 31.87 -39.37
N GLU A 497 25.35 32.15 -38.46
CA GLU A 497 24.29 33.16 -38.69
C GLU A 497 24.87 34.58 -38.83
N LEU A 498 25.92 34.92 -38.08
CA LEU A 498 26.65 36.18 -38.21
C LEU A 498 27.46 36.24 -39.52
N GLU A 499 28.13 35.16 -39.93
CA GLU A 499 28.83 35.07 -41.23
C GLU A 499 27.86 35.17 -42.43
N THR A 500 26.60 34.76 -42.29
CA THR A 500 25.58 34.95 -43.34
C THR A 500 24.96 36.35 -43.37
N LEU A 501 25.06 37.12 -42.28
CA LEU A 501 24.60 38.52 -42.21
C LEU A 501 25.66 39.50 -42.73
N ASP A 502 26.95 39.12 -42.71
CA ASP A 502 28.04 39.90 -43.32
C ASP A 502 28.17 39.69 -44.85
N TYR A 503 27.27 38.91 -45.46
CA TYR A 503 27.24 38.63 -46.91
C TYR A 503 25.98 39.12 -47.64
N PHE A 504 25.17 40.00 -47.02
CA PHE A 504 24.04 40.67 -47.67
C PHE A 504 24.12 42.19 -47.63
#